data_AF-A0A1L7CF08-F1
#
_entry.id   AF-A0A1L7CF08-F1
#
_cell.length_a   1.000
_cell.length_b   1.000
_cell.length_c   1.000
_cell.angle_alpha   90.00
_cell.angle_beta   90.00
_cell.angle_gamma   90.00
#
_symmetry.space_group_name_H-M   'P 1'
#
loop_
_entity.id
_entity.type
_entity.pdbx_description
1 polymer ?
#
loop_
_entity_poly.entity_id
_entity_poly.type
_entity_poly.pdbx_seq_one_letter_code
_entity_poly.pdbx_strand_id
1 'polypeptide(L)'
;MGAGVAQVVLDQPQAVQLGPLNFELPAGFTPARQREGWGPFTSTWERSVDGAVVEQVLAGELGTVESADSVRVIVHSALAMLFEGYQPGQPAQRELGEHATVEEMQFHFGEDGQDSGLLWLIADDQARVGVVVDARAAGQPLQAQPTIAASLLLH
;
A
#
# COMPACT_ATOMS: atom_id res chain seq x y z
N MET A 1 -38.65 8.30 -3.34
CA MET A 1 -38.05 7.63 -2.18
C MET A 1 -36.75 7.02 -2.67
N GLY A 2 -35.62 7.64 -2.32
CA GLY A 2 -34.30 7.20 -2.79
C GLY A 2 -33.90 5.92 -2.08
N ALA A 3 -33.64 4.86 -2.83
CA ALA A 3 -33.04 3.65 -2.30
C ALA A 3 -31.65 4.01 -1.77
N GLY A 4 -31.46 3.89 -0.46
CA GLY A 4 -30.14 3.96 0.16
C GLY A 4 -29.29 2.85 -0.40
N VAL A 5 -28.19 3.20 -1.06
CA VAL A 5 -27.19 2.26 -1.52
C VAL A 5 -26.49 1.76 -0.26
N ALA A 6 -26.96 0.64 0.29
CA ALA A 6 -26.21 -0.08 1.31
C ALA A 6 -24.89 -0.51 0.65
N GLN A 7 -23.77 0.06 1.11
CA GLN A 7 -22.47 -0.47 0.76
C GLN A 7 -22.41 -1.91 1.26
N VAL A 8 -22.39 -2.84 0.32
CA VAL A 8 -22.11 -4.25 0.61
C VAL A 8 -20.68 -4.29 1.11
N VAL A 9 -20.52 -4.44 2.43
CA VAL A 9 -19.24 -4.88 3.00
C VAL A 9 -19.02 -6.28 2.43
N LEU A 10 -18.04 -6.41 1.54
CA LEU A 10 -17.72 -7.69 0.93
C LEU A 10 -17.09 -8.56 2.02
N ASP A 11 -17.82 -9.57 2.49
CA ASP A 11 -17.34 -10.62 3.41
C ASP A 11 -16.37 -11.61 2.73
N GLN A 12 -15.78 -11.22 1.60
CA GLN A 12 -14.81 -12.02 0.86
C GLN A 12 -13.56 -11.21 0.57
N PRO A 13 -12.38 -11.86 0.48
CA PRO A 13 -11.17 -11.21 0.01
C PRO A 13 -11.41 -10.52 -1.34
N GLN A 14 -10.89 -9.30 -1.48
CA GLN A 14 -10.97 -8.53 -2.71
C GLN A 14 -9.67 -8.68 -3.49
N ALA A 15 -9.73 -9.29 -4.67
CA ALA A 15 -8.65 -9.22 -5.63
C ALA A 15 -8.53 -7.79 -6.19
N VAL A 16 -7.32 -7.26 -6.18
CA VAL A 16 -6.97 -5.93 -6.68
C VAL A 16 -5.95 -6.09 -7.80
N GLN A 17 -6.22 -5.44 -8.92
CA GLN A 17 -5.32 -5.33 -10.06
C GLN A 17 -5.11 -3.84 -10.36
N LEU A 18 -3.85 -3.39 -10.30
CA LEU A 18 -3.47 -2.00 -10.51
C LEU A 18 -2.19 -1.96 -11.35
N GLY A 19 -2.35 -1.73 -12.66
CA GLY A 19 -1.23 -1.79 -13.60
C GLY A 19 -0.53 -3.15 -13.51
N PRO A 20 0.78 -3.20 -13.19
CA PRO A 20 1.51 -4.46 -13.05
C PRO A 20 1.26 -5.16 -11.70
N LEU A 21 0.63 -4.49 -10.73
CA LEU A 21 0.36 -5.03 -9.40
C LEU A 21 -0.90 -5.90 -9.36
N ASN A 22 -0.79 -7.08 -8.76
CA ASN A 22 -1.93 -7.92 -8.41
C ASN A 22 -1.81 -8.33 -6.94
N PHE A 23 -2.86 -8.15 -6.14
CA PHE A 23 -2.86 -8.52 -4.72
C PHE A 23 -4.26 -8.78 -4.17
N GLU A 24 -4.34 -9.39 -2.99
CA GLU A 24 -5.61 -9.61 -2.30
C GLU A 24 -5.69 -8.80 -1.01
N LEU A 25 -6.82 -8.10 -0.85
CA LEU A 25 -7.19 -7.45 0.40
C LEU A 25 -8.10 -8.39 1.20
N PRO A 26 -7.91 -8.53 2.52
CA PRO A 26 -8.87 -9.20 3.38
C PRO A 26 -10.28 -8.59 3.28
N ALA A 27 -11.29 -9.34 3.74
CA ALA A 27 -12.64 -8.81 3.87
C ALA A 27 -12.69 -7.61 4.84
N GLY A 28 -13.66 -6.72 4.64
CA GLY A 28 -13.91 -5.57 5.54
C GLY A 28 -13.23 -4.26 5.14
N PHE A 29 -12.46 -4.24 4.06
CA PHE A 29 -12.03 -2.99 3.44
C PHE A 29 -13.17 -2.32 2.66
N THR A 30 -13.16 -1.00 2.65
CA THR A 30 -14.03 -0.22 1.77
C THR A 30 -13.66 -0.46 0.30
N PRO A 31 -14.60 -0.28 -0.65
CA PRO A 31 -14.26 -0.22 -2.06
C PRO A 31 -13.16 0.80 -2.36
N ALA A 32 -12.36 0.53 -3.39
CA ALA A 32 -11.26 1.38 -3.82
C ALA A 32 -11.73 2.82 -4.04
N ARG A 33 -11.02 3.78 -3.44
CA ARG A 33 -11.18 5.21 -3.74
C ARG A 33 -10.00 5.68 -4.56
N GLN A 34 -10.28 6.31 -5.70
CA GLN A 34 -9.25 6.99 -6.48
C GLN A 34 -8.81 8.27 -5.78
N ARG A 35 -7.51 8.55 -5.81
CA ARG A 35 -6.91 9.74 -5.19
C ARG A 35 -6.06 10.48 -6.21
N GLU A 36 -6.19 11.80 -6.20
CA GLU A 36 -5.33 12.71 -6.94
C GLU A 36 -4.47 13.52 -5.96
N GLY A 37 -3.24 13.83 -6.35
CA GLY A 37 -2.32 14.66 -5.55
C GLY A 37 -1.59 13.93 -4.41
N TRP A 38 -1.74 12.61 -4.28
CA TRP A 38 -1.07 11.79 -3.25
C TRP A 38 0.28 11.21 -3.75
N GLY A 39 0.91 11.88 -4.70
CA GLY A 39 2.14 11.40 -5.35
C GLY A 39 1.88 10.11 -6.11
N PRO A 40 2.62 9.01 -5.83
CA PRO A 40 2.48 7.77 -6.58
C PRO A 40 1.21 6.98 -6.25
N PHE A 41 0.54 7.29 -5.14
CA PHE A 41 -0.62 6.53 -4.67
C PHE A 41 -1.90 7.00 -5.38
N THR A 42 -2.43 6.16 -6.27
CA THR A 42 -3.64 6.47 -7.04
C THR A 42 -4.89 5.84 -6.44
N SER A 43 -4.74 4.78 -5.64
CA SER A 43 -5.86 4.06 -5.03
C SER A 43 -5.67 3.88 -3.53
N THR A 44 -6.77 3.97 -2.78
CA THR A 44 -6.79 3.66 -1.34
C THR A 44 -7.99 2.80 -0.95
N TRP A 45 -7.78 1.99 0.07
CA TRP A 45 -8.78 1.18 0.75
C TRP A 45 -8.63 1.39 2.25
N GLU A 46 -9.74 1.51 2.97
CA GLU A 46 -9.73 1.75 4.41
C GLU A 46 -10.52 0.64 5.10
N ARG A 47 -10.05 0.19 6.26
CA ARG A 47 -10.81 -0.64 7.19
C ARG A 47 -11.05 0.17 8.46
N SER A 48 -12.32 0.21 8.88
CA SER A 48 -12.74 0.99 10.04
C SER A 48 -13.35 0.10 11.12
N VAL A 49 -13.09 0.44 12.38
CA VAL A 49 -13.71 -0.16 13.57
C VAL A 49 -14.33 0.98 14.37
N ASP A 50 -15.61 0.85 14.73
CA ASP A 50 -16.36 1.86 15.47
C ASP A 50 -16.31 3.28 14.87
N GLY A 51 -16.20 3.36 13.54
CA GLY A 51 -16.14 4.62 12.79
C GLY A 51 -14.76 5.27 12.69
N ALA A 52 -13.72 4.69 13.31
CA ALA A 52 -12.33 5.12 13.16
C ALA A 52 -11.59 4.24 12.14
N VAL A 53 -10.79 4.85 11.27
CA VAL A 53 -9.91 4.11 10.35
C VAL A 53 -8.78 3.49 11.17
N VAL A 54 -8.69 2.17 11.15
CA VAL A 54 -7.66 1.41 11.89
C VAL A 54 -6.58 0.84 10.97
N GLU A 55 -6.87 0.76 9.67
CA GLU A 55 -5.97 0.25 8.65
C GLU A 55 -6.29 0.92 7.31
N GLN A 56 -5.25 1.33 6.60
CA GLN A 56 -5.34 1.98 5.30
C GLN A 56 -4.32 1.36 4.36
N VAL A 57 -4.80 0.87 3.23
CA VAL A 57 -3.94 0.43 2.13
C VAL A 57 -3.89 1.52 1.07
N LEU A 58 -2.69 1.85 0.62
CA LEU A 58 -2.41 2.75 -0.49
C LEU A 58 -1.70 1.94 -1.58
N ALA A 59 -2.10 2.09 -2.84
CA ALA A 59 -1.40 1.47 -3.94
C ALA A 59 -1.31 2.39 -5.15
N GLY A 60 -0.29 2.16 -5.96
CA GLY A 60 0.02 3.01 -7.09
C GLY A 60 1.17 2.51 -7.96
N GLU A 61 1.50 3.33 -8.95
CA GLU A 61 2.52 3.07 -9.96
C GLU A 61 3.37 4.33 -10.14
N LEU A 62 4.68 4.14 -10.27
CA LEU A 62 5.67 5.19 -10.58
C LEU A 62 6.12 5.18 -12.04
N GLY A 63 5.67 4.22 -12.84
CA GLY A 63 6.13 3.99 -14.21
C GLY A 63 7.57 3.49 -14.25
N THR A 64 8.23 3.65 -15.40
CA THR A 64 9.65 3.31 -15.57
C THR A 64 10.54 4.33 -14.86
N VAL A 65 11.42 3.85 -13.99
CA VAL A 65 12.33 4.69 -13.20
C VAL A 65 13.80 4.37 -13.48
N GLU A 66 14.66 5.39 -13.33
CA GLU A 66 16.09 5.26 -13.62
C GLU A 66 16.92 4.82 -12.40
N SER A 67 16.40 4.99 -11.17
CA SER A 67 17.10 4.59 -9.96
C SER A 67 16.18 4.24 -8.79
N ALA A 68 16.59 3.26 -7.98
CA ALA A 68 15.91 2.88 -6.75
C ALA A 68 15.91 4.01 -5.69
N ASP A 69 16.99 4.78 -5.62
CA ASP A 69 17.07 5.92 -4.69
C ASP A 69 16.05 7.02 -5.04
N SER A 70 15.85 7.29 -6.34
CA SER A 70 14.82 8.23 -6.80
C SER A 70 13.42 7.76 -6.41
N VAL A 71 13.13 6.46 -6.55
CA VAL A 71 11.86 5.86 -6.10
C VAL A 71 11.66 6.10 -4.62
N ARG A 72 12.66 5.75 -3.80
CA ARG A 72 12.59 5.92 -2.34
C ARG A 72 12.32 7.38 -1.99
N VAL A 73 13.04 8.32 -2.58
CA VAL A 73 12.83 9.76 -2.32
C VAL A 73 11.40 10.18 -2.64
N ILE A 74 10.84 9.76 -3.79
CA ILE A 74 9.47 10.12 -4.17
C ILE A 74 8.46 9.51 -3.20
N VAL A 75 8.60 8.23 -2.88
CA VAL A 75 7.67 7.51 -1.99
C VAL A 75 7.74 8.03 -0.57
N HIS A 76 8.94 8.23 -0.01
CA HIS A 76 9.11 8.82 1.33
C HIS A 76 8.57 10.24 1.40
N SER A 77 8.76 11.05 0.36
CA SER A 77 8.19 12.40 0.31
C SER A 77 6.66 12.36 0.31
N ALA A 78 6.06 11.44 -0.45
CA ALA A 78 4.61 11.24 -0.43
C ALA A 78 4.11 10.78 0.94
N LEU A 79 4.78 9.80 1.56
CA LEU A 79 4.41 9.30 2.88
C LEU A 79 4.56 10.36 3.98
N ALA A 80 5.60 11.19 3.94
CA ALA A 80 5.77 12.28 4.89
C ALA A 80 4.70 13.37 4.76
N MET A 81 4.07 13.52 3.59
CA MET A 81 2.92 14.41 3.40
C MET A 81 1.60 13.80 3.89
N LEU A 82 1.47 12.47 3.81
CA LEU A 82 0.22 11.76 4.13
C LEU A 82 0.14 11.33 5.59
N PHE A 83 1.28 10.99 6.20
CA PHE A 83 1.37 10.48 7.56
C PHE A 83 2.17 11.44 8.42
N GLU A 84 1.48 12.11 9.34
CA GLU A 84 2.14 12.98 10.32
C GLU A 84 3.15 12.18 11.16
N GLY A 85 4.32 12.76 11.41
CA GLY A 85 5.37 12.09 12.19
C GLY A 85 6.02 10.90 11.49
N TYR A 86 5.89 10.77 10.15
CA TYR A 86 6.48 9.69 9.37
C TYR A 86 7.98 9.49 9.63
N GLN A 87 8.36 8.27 9.98
CA GLN A 87 9.72 7.83 10.26
C GLN A 87 10.02 6.55 9.47
N PRO A 88 10.80 6.62 8.38
CA PRO A 88 11.15 5.44 7.60
C PRO A 88 12.07 4.52 8.40
N GLY A 89 11.84 3.22 8.31
CA GLY A 89 12.76 2.20 8.82
C GLY A 89 13.85 1.85 7.80
N GLN A 90 14.47 0.69 8.02
CA GLN A 90 15.50 0.18 7.12
C GLN A 90 14.85 -0.69 6.02
N PRO A 91 15.25 -0.51 4.76
CA PRO A 91 14.77 -1.37 3.68
C PRO A 91 15.36 -2.78 3.81
N ALA A 92 14.53 -3.78 3.54
CA ALA A 92 14.88 -5.17 3.39
C ALA A 92 14.52 -5.61 1.97
N GLN A 93 15.53 -5.90 1.15
CA GLN A 93 15.32 -6.33 -0.22
C GLN A 93 15.25 -7.86 -0.31
N ARG A 94 14.35 -8.35 -1.15
CA ARG A 94 14.22 -9.76 -1.53
C ARG A 94 13.90 -9.89 -3.01
N GLU A 95 14.43 -10.93 -3.64
CA GLU A 95 14.04 -11.31 -5.00
C GLU A 95 12.68 -12.03 -4.98
N LEU A 96 11.82 -11.74 -5.95
CA LEU A 96 10.52 -12.36 -6.12
C LEU A 96 10.51 -13.08 -7.48
N GLY A 97 11.00 -14.33 -7.49
CA GLY A 97 11.21 -15.06 -8.74
C GLY A 97 12.36 -14.48 -9.58
N GLU A 98 12.36 -14.74 -10.88
CA GLU A 98 13.50 -14.44 -11.77
C GLU A 98 13.50 -13.00 -12.33
N HIS A 99 12.39 -12.27 -12.21
CA HIS A 99 12.14 -11.05 -12.99
C HIS A 99 11.60 -9.89 -12.15
N ALA A 100 11.56 -10.05 -10.83
CA ALA A 100 11.05 -9.02 -9.95
C ALA A 100 11.88 -8.92 -8.66
N THR A 101 12.06 -7.69 -8.21
CA THR A 101 12.63 -7.39 -6.90
C THR A 101 11.60 -6.70 -6.05
N VAL A 102 11.51 -7.10 -4.78
CA VAL A 102 10.67 -6.46 -3.78
C VAL A 102 11.57 -5.88 -2.71
N GLU A 103 11.40 -4.59 -2.46
CA GLU A 103 11.94 -3.94 -1.28
C GLU A 103 10.81 -3.71 -0.29
N GLU A 104 10.97 -4.24 0.91
CA GLU A 104 10.05 -4.07 2.01
C GLU A 104 10.65 -3.11 3.04
N MET A 105 9.86 -2.21 3.59
CA MET A 105 10.30 -1.31 4.64
C MET A 105 9.19 -1.11 5.66
N GLN A 106 9.50 -1.38 6.92
CA GLN A 106 8.64 -0.97 8.03
C GLN A 106 8.86 0.51 8.33
N PHE A 107 7.80 1.24 8.66
CA PHE A 107 7.88 2.63 9.08
C PHE A 107 6.94 2.90 10.25
N HIS A 108 7.17 4.01 10.94
CA HIS A 108 6.34 4.50 12.03
C HIS A 108 5.74 5.86 11.68
N PHE A 109 4.60 6.18 12.29
CA PHE A 109 3.94 7.48 12.14
C PHE A 109 3.03 7.78 13.34
N GLY A 110 2.34 8.91 13.30
CA GLY A 110 1.48 9.39 14.38
C GLY A 110 2.27 10.05 15.51
N GLU A 111 1.53 10.58 16.48
CA GLU A 111 2.10 11.18 17.69
C GLU A 111 2.99 10.13 18.39
N ASP A 112 4.25 10.48 18.63
CA ASP A 112 5.28 9.62 19.21
C ASP A 112 5.57 8.29 18.46
N GLY A 113 5.17 8.15 17.19
CA GLY A 113 5.48 6.96 16.38
C GLY A 113 4.72 5.69 16.82
N GLN A 114 3.56 5.85 17.45
CA GLN A 114 2.76 4.74 17.98
C GLN A 114 2.09 3.91 16.86
N ASP A 115 1.85 4.53 15.70
CA ASP A 115 1.30 3.85 14.53
C ASP A 115 2.44 3.25 13.69
N SER A 116 2.10 2.27 12.86
CA SER A 116 3.10 1.57 12.06
C SER A 116 2.57 1.13 10.72
N GLY A 117 3.46 1.01 9.74
CA GLY A 117 3.10 0.50 8.43
C GLY A 117 4.21 -0.26 7.77
N LEU A 118 3.84 -0.94 6.69
CA LEU A 118 4.75 -1.63 5.79
C LEU A 118 4.61 -1.01 4.41
N LEU A 119 5.75 -0.75 3.78
CA LEU A 119 5.90 -0.28 2.42
C LEU A 119 6.52 -1.39 1.59
N TRP A 120 5.94 -1.68 0.43
CA TRP A 120 6.51 -2.52 -0.60
C TRP A 120 6.75 -1.71 -1.87
N LEU A 121 7.99 -1.72 -2.33
CA LEU A 121 8.40 -1.27 -3.66
C LEU A 121 8.65 -2.51 -4.51
N ILE A 122 7.91 -2.65 -5.59
CA ILE A 122 7.91 -3.84 -6.42
C ILE A 122 8.33 -3.42 -7.81
N ALA A 123 9.54 -3.81 -8.23
CA ALA A 123 10.11 -3.47 -9.52
C ALA A 123 10.21 -4.71 -10.41
N ASP A 124 9.88 -4.56 -11.70
CA ASP A 124 10.12 -5.57 -12.72
C ASP A 124 11.43 -5.34 -13.49
N ASP A 125 11.73 -6.25 -14.44
CA ASP A 125 12.90 -6.18 -15.32
C ASP A 125 12.87 -5.01 -16.33
N GLN A 126 11.71 -4.37 -16.51
CA GLN A 126 11.53 -3.15 -17.28
C GLN A 126 11.65 -1.88 -16.43
N ALA A 127 12.07 -2.02 -15.17
CA ALA A 127 12.14 -0.95 -14.18
C ALA A 127 10.81 -0.23 -13.94
N ARG A 128 9.67 -0.89 -14.20
CA ARG A 128 8.35 -0.39 -13.79
C ARG A 128 8.18 -0.67 -12.32
N VAL A 129 7.84 0.36 -11.54
CA VAL A 129 7.69 0.25 -10.09
C VAL A 129 6.25 0.41 -9.66
N GLY A 130 5.72 -0.64 -9.03
CA GLY A 130 4.52 -0.58 -8.24
C GLY A 130 4.85 -0.29 -6.77
N VAL A 131 3.99 0.49 -6.12
CA VAL A 131 4.11 0.82 -4.70
C VAL A 131 2.85 0.38 -3.96
N VAL A 132 3.03 -0.27 -2.82
CA VAL A 132 1.94 -0.66 -1.93
C VAL A 132 2.31 -0.32 -0.49
N VAL A 133 1.37 0.24 0.26
CA VAL A 133 1.53 0.59 1.67
C VAL A 133 0.36 0.03 2.45
N ASP A 134 0.64 -0.60 3.57
CA ASP A 134 -0.33 -1.01 4.59
C ASP A 134 0.01 -0.24 5.86
N ALA A 135 -0.78 0.78 6.18
CA ALA A 135 -0.62 1.63 7.34
C ALA A 135 -1.68 1.29 8.39
N ARG A 136 -1.29 1.15 9.66
CA ARG A 136 -2.16 0.69 10.74
C ARG A 136 -2.02 1.53 11.98
N ALA A 137 -3.15 1.79 12.62
CA ALA A 137 -3.21 2.46 13.91
C ALA A 137 -2.59 1.58 15.01
N ALA A 138 -2.11 2.23 16.07
CA ALA A 138 -1.52 1.61 17.24
C ALA A 138 -2.37 0.45 17.80
N GLY A 139 -1.71 -0.63 18.19
CA GLY A 139 -2.37 -1.82 18.74
C GLY A 139 -3.01 -2.75 17.70
N GLN A 140 -2.99 -2.41 16.41
CA GLN A 140 -3.29 -3.35 15.34
C GLN A 140 -2.02 -4.14 15.00
N PRO A 141 -2.05 -5.49 15.02
CA PRO A 141 -0.89 -6.27 14.60
C PRO A 141 -0.61 -5.98 13.12
N LEU A 142 0.63 -5.64 12.77
CA LEU A 142 1.09 -5.74 11.39
C LEU A 142 1.03 -7.22 11.02
N GLN A 143 0.22 -7.57 10.03
CA GLN A 143 0.31 -8.91 9.48
C GLN A 143 1.64 -9.00 8.72
N ALA A 144 2.43 -10.02 9.04
CA ALA A 144 3.81 -10.22 8.56
C ALA A 144 3.93 -10.32 7.03
N GLN A 145 2.81 -10.41 6.35
CA GLN A 145 2.62 -10.16 4.95
C GLN A 145 1.12 -9.97 4.83
N PRO A 146 0.62 -8.88 4.25
CA PRO A 146 -0.69 -8.97 3.67
C PRO A 146 -0.63 -10.12 2.65
N THR A 147 -1.74 -10.80 2.37
CA THR A 147 -1.86 -11.67 1.21
C THR A 147 -1.78 -10.86 -0.11
N ILE A 148 -1.07 -9.73 -0.09
CA ILE A 148 -0.36 -9.12 -1.20
C ILE A 148 0.77 -10.08 -1.56
N ALA A 149 0.41 -11.25 -2.08
CA ALA A 149 1.20 -11.86 -3.13
C ALA A 149 1.14 -10.89 -4.30
N ALA A 150 1.93 -9.80 -4.23
CA ALA A 150 2.22 -8.89 -5.32
C ALA A 150 2.79 -9.74 -6.44
N SER A 151 1.90 -10.34 -7.21
CA SER A 151 2.24 -11.21 -8.31
C SER A 151 2.35 -10.26 -9.47
N LEU A 152 3.57 -9.79 -9.75
CA LEU A 152 3.87 -9.21 -11.04
C LEU A 152 3.63 -10.33 -12.05
N LEU A 153 2.43 -10.35 -12.66
CA LEU A 153 2.24 -11.11 -13.88
C LEU A 153 2.96 -10.32 -14.97
N LEU A 154 4.22 -10.70 -15.17
CA LEU A 154 4.99 -10.35 -16.34
C LEU A 154 4.28 -11.03 -17.52
N HIS A 155 3.47 -10.26 -18.23
CA HIS A 155 2.94 -10.64 -19.54
C HIS A 155 3.88 -10.13 -20.62
#